data_AF-A0A352JB78-F1
#
_entry.id   AF-A0A352JB78-F1
#
_cell.length_a   1.000
_cell.length_b   1.000
_cell.length_c   1.000
_cell.angle_alpha   90.00
_cell.angle_beta   90.00
_cell.angle_gamma   90.00
#
_symmetry.space_group_name_H-M   'P 1'
#
loop_
_entity.id
_entity.type
_entity.pdbx_description
1 polymer ?
#
loop_
_entity_poly.entity_id
_entity_poly.type
_entity_poly.pdbx_seq_one_letter_code
_entity_poly.pdbx_strand_id
1 'polypeptide(L)' 'MNTTYKQPIDRLKRHMAEYQPQLKRALAAINILETANPDSDEFCNALAELHVCTTILEPYSEGMLEAIEQFTEDDSDRPS' A
#
# COMPACT_ATOMS: atom_id res chain seq x y z
N MET A 1 31.29 -15.05 -5.43
CA MET A 1 30.76 -13.75 -5.86
C MET A 1 29.38 -13.99 -6.49
N ASN A 2 28.42 -13.08 -6.24
CA ASN A 2 26.99 -13.09 -6.63
C ASN A 2 25.98 -13.75 -5.67
N THR A 3 25.67 -13.11 -4.53
CA THR A 3 24.46 -13.45 -3.75
C THR A 3 23.67 -12.27 -3.17
N THR A 4 24.02 -11.02 -3.44
CA THR A 4 23.42 -9.87 -2.71
C THR A 4 22.18 -9.25 -3.37
N TYR A 5 21.94 -9.48 -4.67
CA TYR A 5 20.96 -8.72 -5.46
C TYR A 5 19.49 -9.19 -5.40
N LYS A 6 19.18 -10.34 -4.78
CA LYS A 6 17.79 -10.84 -4.73
C LYS A 6 16.93 -10.16 -3.66
N GLN A 7 17.54 -9.62 -2.61
CA GLN A 7 16.78 -9.21 -1.42
C GLN A 7 15.98 -7.90 -1.55
N PRO A 8 16.47 -6.83 -2.21
CA PRO A 8 15.74 -5.56 -2.26
C PRO A 8 14.44 -5.65 -3.09
N ILE A 9 14.50 -6.28 -4.26
CA ILE A 9 13.33 -6.44 -5.14
C ILE A 9 12.30 -7.41 -4.55
N ASP A 10 12.74 -8.47 -3.86
CA ASP A 10 11.84 -9.42 -3.22
C ASP A 10 11.14 -8.78 -2.00
N ARG A 11 11.84 -7.89 -1.27
CA ARG A 11 11.25 -7.07 -0.19
C ARG A 11 10.21 -6.10 -0.76
N LEU A 12 10.55 -5.35 -1.81
CA LEU A 12 9.61 -4.42 -2.46
C LEU A 12 8.35 -5.14 -2.97
N LYS A 13 8.51 -6.27 -3.66
CA LYS A 13 7.38 -7.08 -4.13
C LYS A 13 6.48 -7.56 -3.00
N ARG A 14 7.05 -7.91 -1.84
CA ARG A 14 6.26 -8.30 -0.65
C ARG A 14 5.42 -7.14 -0.15
N HIS A 15 6.02 -5.98 0.06
CA HIS A 15 5.27 -4.78 0.47
C HIS A 15 4.18 -4.43 -0.55
N MET A 16 4.46 -4.52 -1.85
CA MET A 16 3.44 -4.31 -2.90
C MET A 16 2.28 -5.31 -2.80
N ALA A 17 2.57 -6.59 -2.61
CA ALA A 17 1.55 -7.63 -2.51
C ALA A 17 0.66 -7.46 -1.27
N GLU A 18 1.23 -6.92 -0.19
CA GLU A 18 0.56 -6.64 1.08
C GLU A 18 -0.25 -5.34 1.04
N TYR A 19 0.25 -4.31 0.35
CA TYR A 19 -0.37 -2.99 0.21
C TYR A 19 -1.55 -2.98 -0.77
N GLN A 20 -1.40 -3.67 -1.91
CA GLN A 20 -2.37 -3.62 -3.01
C GLN A 20 -3.81 -4.04 -2.62
N PRO A 21 -4.05 -5.10 -1.82
CA PRO A 21 -5.40 -5.48 -1.44
C PRO A 21 -6.11 -4.42 -0.61
N GLN A 22 -5.39 -3.75 0.30
CA GLN A 22 -5.96 -2.71 1.15
C GLN A 22 -6.29 -1.46 0.34
N LEU A 23 -5.44 -1.08 -0.62
CA LEU A 23 -5.76 -0.02 -1.58
C LEU A 23 -7.03 -0.31 -2.38
N LYS A 24 -7.20 -1.54 -2.88
CA LYS A 24 -8.40 -1.93 -3.63
C LYS A 24 -9.67 -1.82 -2.78
N ARG A 25 -9.59 -2.23 -1.51
CA ARG A 25 -10.71 -2.10 -0.55
C ARG A 25 -11.03 -0.64 -0.26
N ALA A 26 -10.02 0.19 -0.01
CA ALA A 26 -10.20 1.63 0.19
C ALA A 26 -10.86 2.30 -1.02
N LEU A 27 -10.39 1.99 -2.24
CA LEU A 27 -10.99 2.50 -3.47
C LEU A 27 -12.45 2.07 -3.65
N ALA A 28 -12.78 0.81 -3.33
CA ALA A 28 -14.15 0.34 -3.38
C ALA A 28 -15.06 1.09 -2.39
N ALA A 29 -14.57 1.32 -1.16
CA ALA A 29 -15.30 2.09 -0.15
C ALA A 29 -15.52 3.55 -0.59
N ILE A 30 -14.49 4.20 -1.17
CA ILE A 30 -14.59 5.57 -1.71
C ILE A 30 -15.66 5.64 -2.81
N ASN A 31 -15.66 4.69 -3.76
CA ASN A 31 -16.65 4.67 -4.84
C ASN A 31 -18.10 4.57 -4.31
N ILE A 32 -18.30 3.83 -3.20
CA ILE A 32 -19.61 3.78 -2.54
C ILE A 32 -19.94 5.13 -1.91
N LEU A 33 -19.01 5.74 -1.17
CA LEU A 33 -19.22 7.03 -0.51
C LEU A 33 -19.54 8.17 -1.49
N GLU A 34 -19.03 8.12 -2.72
CA GLU A 34 -19.30 9.12 -3.75
C GLU A 34 -20.74 9.08 -4.29
N THR A 35 -21.44 7.95 -4.12
CA THR A 35 -22.75 7.72 -4.77
C THR A 35 -23.87 7.37 -3.77
N ALA A 36 -23.53 6.84 -2.60
CA ALA A 36 -24.49 6.46 -1.58
C ALA A 36 -25.10 7.69 -0.88
N ASN A 37 -26.34 7.52 -0.40
CA ASN A 37 -27.00 8.52 0.43
C ASN A 37 -26.25 8.64 1.78
N PRO A 38 -25.81 9.84 2.21
CA PRO A 38 -25.12 10.05 3.48
C PRO A 38 -25.85 9.52 4.71
N ASP A 39 -27.18 9.46 4.69
CA ASP A 39 -28.00 8.96 5.80
C ASP A 39 -28.27 7.45 5.74
N SER A 40 -27.65 6.72 4.81
CA SER A 40 -27.87 5.28 4.62
C SER A 40 -26.85 4.42 5.37
N ASP A 41 -27.28 3.21 5.74
CA ASP A 41 -26.39 2.20 6.32
C ASP A 41 -25.24 1.82 5.38
N GLU A 42 -25.47 1.86 4.07
CA GLU A 42 -24.44 1.62 3.05
C GLU A 42 -23.30 2.65 3.14
N PHE A 43 -23.64 3.93 3.27
CA PHE A 43 -22.65 4.99 3.48
C PHE A 43 -21.89 4.80 4.80
N CYS A 44 -22.60 4.54 5.89
CA CYS A 44 -21.98 4.30 7.21
C CYS A 44 -21.00 3.11 7.17
N ASN A 45 -21.38 2.02 6.51
CA ASN A 45 -20.54 0.83 6.37
C ASN A 45 -19.31 1.11 5.49
N ALA A 46 -19.49 1.82 4.37
CA ALA A 46 -18.37 2.21 3.51
C ALA A 46 -17.40 3.16 4.23
N LEU A 47 -17.90 4.06 5.07
CA LEU A 47 -17.08 4.96 5.86
C LEU A 47 -16.26 4.20 6.91
N ALA A 48 -16.88 3.24 7.59
CA ALA A 48 -16.18 2.37 8.54
C ALA A 48 -15.11 1.51 7.85
N GLU A 49 -15.42 0.95 6.68
CA GLU A 49 -14.49 0.17 5.87
C GLU A 49 -13.31 1.03 5.40
N LEU A 50 -13.56 2.26 4.94
CA LEU A 50 -12.51 3.20 4.56
C LEU A 50 -11.62 3.54 5.75
N HIS A 51 -12.20 3.79 6.93
CA HIS A 51 -11.43 4.04 8.15
C HIS A 51 -10.49 2.88 8.47
N VAL A 52 -11.00 1.64 8.47
CA VAL A 52 -10.17 0.44 8.69
C VAL A 52 -9.05 0.34 7.66
N CYS A 53 -9.36 0.53 6.37
CA CYS A 53 -8.35 0.46 5.31
C CYS A 53 -7.27 1.52 5.50
N THR A 54 -7.63 2.77 5.80
CA THR A 54 -6.68 3.86 6.02
C THR A 54 -5.77 3.59 7.21
N THR A 55 -6.31 3.08 8.33
CA THR A 55 -5.50 2.69 9.50
C THR A 55 -4.50 1.57 9.19
N ILE A 56 -4.83 0.64 8.29
CA ILE A 56 -3.90 -0.41 7.87
C ILE A 56 -2.88 0.13 6.87
N LEU A 57 -3.33 0.96 5.93
CA LEU A 57 -2.49 1.52 4.86
C LEU A 57 -1.44 2.48 5.41
N GLU A 58 -1.68 3.21 6.49
CA GLU A 58 -0.72 4.15 7.08
C GLU A 58 0.63 3.48 7.43
N PRO A 59 0.72 2.50 8.34
CA PRO A 59 1.99 1.83 8.65
C PRO A 59 2.55 1.02 7.46
N TYR A 60 1.68 0.52 6.57
CA TYR A 60 2.16 -0.19 5.38
C TYR A 60 2.77 0.77 4.35
N SER A 61 2.31 2.03 4.30
CA SER A 61 2.88 3.08 3.45
C SER A 61 4.29 3.41 3.89
N GLU A 62 4.56 3.47 5.19
CA GLU A 62 5.91 3.65 5.73
C GLU A 62 6.84 2.50 5.28
N GLY A 63 6.40 1.24 5.46
CA GLY A 63 7.18 0.09 5.00
C GLY A 63 7.39 0.04 3.48
N MET A 64 6.42 0.52 2.70
CA MET A 64 6.55 0.67 1.25
C MET A 64 7.61 1.73 0.90
N LEU A 65 7.58 2.90 1.57
CA LEU A 65 8.55 3.97 1.35
C LEU A 65 9.98 3.48 1.64
N GLU A 66 10.20 2.83 2.79
CA GLU A 66 11.51 2.24 3.12
C GLU A 66 11.97 1.23 2.07
N ALA A 67 11.07 0.38 1.58
CA ALA A 67 11.40 -0.62 0.58
C ALA A 67 11.73 -0.01 -0.78
N ILE A 68 11.09 1.11 -1.14
CA ILE A 68 11.41 1.89 -2.34
C ILE A 68 12.78 2.54 -2.17
N GLU A 69 13.02 3.22 -1.04
CA GLU A 69 14.30 3.88 -0.74
C GLU A 69 15.47 2.91 -0.86
N GLN A 70 15.38 1.75 -0.17
CA GLN A 70 16.41 0.72 -0.24
C GLN A 70 16.63 0.16 -1.64
N PHE A 71 15.56 -0.02 -2.41
CA PHE A 71 15.68 -0.47 -3.80
C PHE A 71 16.38 0.58 -4.67
N THR A 72 16.14 1.87 -4.42
CA THR A 72 16.76 2.97 -5.18
C THR A 72 18.19 3.28 -4.75
N GLU A 73 18.51 3.16 -3.46
CA GLU A 73 19.86 3.38 -2.93
C GLU A 73 20.86 2.33 -3.42
N ASP A 74 20.45 1.05 -3.48
CA ASP A 74 21.27 -0.05 -4.00
C ASP A 74 21.63 0.10 -5.48
N ASP A 75 20.86 0.85 -6.27
CA ASP A 75 21.16 1.12 -7.69
C ASP A 75 22.08 2.34 -7.87
N SER A 76 22.14 3.25 -6.90
CA SER A 76 22.99 4.46 -6.94
C SER A 76 24.47 4.22 -6.55
N ASP A 77 24.80 3.11 -5.88
CA ASP A 77 26.18 2.72 -5.54
C ASP A 77 26.88 1.90 -6.63
N ARG A 78 26.29 1.82 -7.85
CA ARG A 78 26.91 1.16 -9.01
C ARG A 78 27.94 2.08 -9.69
N PRO A 79 29.24 1.74 -9.73
CA PRO A 79 30.17 2.43 -10.60
C PRO A 79 29.80 2.14 -12.07
N SER A 80 29.80 3.20 -12.87
CA SER A 80 29.50 3.19 -14.31
C SER A 80 30.53 2.40 -15.13
#